data_AF-A0A256ZF36-F1
#
_entry.id   AF-A0A256ZF36-F1
#
_cell.length_a   1.000
_cell.length_b   1.000
_cell.length_c   1.000
_cell.angle_alpha   90.00
_cell.angle_beta   90.00
_cell.angle_gamma   90.00
#
_symmetry.space_group_name_H-M   'P 1'
#
loop_
_entity.id
_entity.type
_entity.pdbx_description
1 polymer ?
#
loop_
_entity_poly.entity_id
_entity_poly.type
_entity_poly.pdbx_seq_one_letter_code
_entity_poly.pdbx_strand_id
1 'polypeptide(L)'
;MVRTSIIQHITCGYVDTEIRFKRVFEKGKEMLVCPNCGIRLRELNVDYRILGEIFECLDCGRRADRPKIEFICRNCNTTFDILTANYKPVYMFKITDKGIELITSGDLVRKLMFVALRKAGFETETNVELKGISGVNHRFDIVIKSNGTPIISIDYRPSSGDETQVTDLLAHIAKYMDFPGIQYVYVSNKISENVIRVASSQGINLVHGGSIEEIINNVLNVVRNIASKIRSKKS
;
A
#
# COMPACT_ATOMS: atom_id res chain seq x y z
N MET A 1 -3.62 -36.31 8.59
CA MET A 1 -4.44 -37.53 8.39
C MET A 1 -4.80 -37.62 6.92
N VAL A 2 -4.89 -38.82 6.36
CA VAL A 2 -5.28 -39.07 4.96
C VAL A 2 -6.60 -39.86 4.92
N ARG A 3 -7.41 -39.62 3.90
CA ARG A 3 -8.64 -40.39 3.65
C ARG A 3 -8.26 -41.76 3.05
N THR A 4 -8.79 -42.84 3.60
CA THR A 4 -8.52 -44.21 3.14
C THR A 4 -9.75 -45.09 3.30
N SER A 5 -9.88 -46.09 2.43
CA SER A 5 -10.95 -47.08 2.48
C SER A 5 -10.68 -48.13 3.56
N ILE A 6 -11.72 -48.56 4.25
CA ILE A 6 -11.69 -49.77 5.10
C ILE A 6 -11.99 -50.97 4.19
N ILE A 7 -11.04 -51.89 4.09
CA ILE A 7 -11.10 -53.07 3.23
C ILE A 7 -11.25 -54.32 4.10
N GLN A 8 -12.20 -55.18 3.73
CA GLN A 8 -12.35 -56.53 4.23
C GLN A 8 -11.92 -57.53 3.16
N HIS A 9 -10.94 -58.39 3.44
CA HIS A 9 -10.63 -59.55 2.62
C HIS A 9 -11.70 -60.63 2.84
N ILE A 10 -12.42 -61.04 1.80
CA ILE A 10 -13.55 -61.98 1.91
C ILE A 10 -13.06 -63.36 2.35
N THR A 11 -11.96 -63.86 1.77
CA THR A 11 -11.49 -65.24 2.00
C THR A 11 -10.98 -65.50 3.42
N CYS A 12 -10.23 -64.56 4.01
CA CYS A 12 -9.66 -64.75 5.36
C CYS A 12 -10.27 -63.85 6.44
N GLY A 13 -11.25 -63.01 6.10
CA GLY A 13 -11.94 -62.12 7.04
C GLY A 13 -11.12 -60.94 7.58
N TYR A 14 -9.88 -60.71 7.13
CA TYR A 14 -9.05 -59.61 7.63
C TYR A 14 -9.64 -58.26 7.23
N VAL A 15 -9.81 -57.35 8.21
CA VAL A 15 -10.38 -56.01 8.02
C VAL A 15 -9.39 -54.95 8.47
N ASP A 16 -9.02 -54.05 7.57
CA ASP A 16 -8.15 -52.92 7.91
C ASP A 16 -8.22 -51.80 6.88
N THR A 17 -7.52 -50.69 7.10
CA THR A 17 -7.42 -49.63 6.09
C THR A 17 -6.56 -50.06 4.91
N GLU A 18 -6.88 -49.56 3.72
CA GLU A 18 -6.16 -49.85 2.47
C GLU A 18 -4.65 -49.59 2.58
N ILE A 19 -4.24 -48.64 3.43
CA ILE A 19 -2.84 -48.31 3.72
C ILE A 19 -2.06 -49.53 4.27
N ARG A 20 -2.72 -50.46 4.95
CA ARG A 20 -2.10 -51.66 5.56
C ARG A 20 -2.00 -52.82 4.58
N PHE A 21 -2.65 -52.74 3.42
CA PHE A 21 -2.51 -53.72 2.35
C PHE A 21 -1.30 -53.38 1.48
N LYS A 22 -0.47 -54.39 1.20
CA LYS A 22 0.72 -54.19 0.35
C LYS A 22 0.29 -53.96 -1.10
N ARG A 23 0.81 -52.92 -1.74
CA ARG A 23 0.57 -52.62 -3.16
C ARG A 23 1.62 -53.34 -4.03
N VAL A 24 1.16 -54.07 -5.04
CA VAL A 24 2.02 -54.73 -6.04
C VAL A 24 1.55 -54.38 -7.44
N PHE A 25 2.49 -54.23 -8.37
CA PHE A 25 2.20 -53.94 -9.77
C PHE A 25 2.50 -55.16 -10.61
N GLU A 26 1.52 -55.64 -11.36
CA GLU A 26 1.68 -56.77 -12.28
C GLU A 26 0.93 -56.48 -13.57
N LYS A 27 1.58 -56.68 -14.73
CA LYS A 27 0.99 -56.47 -16.06
C LYS A 27 0.30 -55.10 -16.20
N GLY A 28 0.89 -54.05 -15.62
CA GLY A 28 0.37 -52.68 -15.67
C GLY A 28 -0.85 -52.40 -14.78
N LYS A 29 -1.26 -53.34 -13.91
CA LYS A 29 -2.36 -53.14 -12.95
C LYS A 29 -1.83 -53.15 -11.52
N GLU A 30 -2.33 -52.23 -10.71
CA GLU A 30 -2.11 -52.23 -9.27
C GLU A 30 -3.04 -53.25 -8.61
N MET A 31 -2.48 -54.06 -7.71
CA MET A 31 -3.21 -55.02 -6.89
C MET A 31 -2.81 -54.88 -5.44
N LEU A 32 -3.75 -55.20 -4.55
CA LEU A 32 -3.51 -55.25 -3.13
C LEU A 32 -3.18 -56.67 -2.70
N VAL A 33 -2.35 -56.82 -1.67
CA VAL A 33 -2.02 -58.11 -1.05
C VAL A 33 -2.39 -58.05 0.42
N CYS A 34 -3.18 -59.04 0.85
CA CYS A 34 -3.63 -59.14 2.23
C CYS A 34 -2.43 -59.37 3.17
N PRO A 35 -2.20 -58.51 4.18
CA PRO A 35 -1.06 -58.67 5.09
C PRO A 35 -1.19 -59.92 5.97
N ASN A 36 -2.41 -60.41 6.19
CA ASN A 36 -2.67 -61.57 7.04
C ASN A 36 -2.39 -62.93 6.37
N CYS A 37 -2.74 -63.08 5.09
CA CYS A 37 -2.63 -64.37 4.39
C CYS A 37 -1.76 -64.34 3.12
N GLY A 38 -1.27 -63.17 2.70
CA GLY A 38 -0.45 -63.01 1.50
C GLY A 38 -1.20 -63.21 0.18
N ILE A 39 -2.52 -63.44 0.21
CA ILE A 39 -3.34 -63.61 -0.98
C ILE A 39 -3.58 -62.26 -1.66
N ARG A 40 -3.56 -62.27 -3.00
CA ARG A 40 -3.81 -61.11 -3.85
C ARG A 40 -5.30 -60.82 -3.94
N LEU A 41 -5.65 -59.54 -3.86
CA LEU A 41 -6.99 -59.00 -3.97
C LEU A 41 -7.16 -58.46 -5.39
N ARG A 42 -7.80 -59.23 -6.27
CA ARG A 42 -7.89 -58.92 -7.71
C ARG A 42 -9.20 -58.23 -8.05
N GLU A 43 -10.30 -58.66 -7.44
CA GLU A 43 -11.64 -58.21 -7.81
C GLU A 43 -12.47 -57.79 -6.60
N LEU A 44 -13.06 -56.59 -6.70
CA LEU A 44 -13.97 -56.03 -5.70
C LEU A 44 -15.26 -56.87 -5.65
N ASN A 45 -15.80 -57.08 -4.46
CA ASN A 45 -16.93 -57.95 -4.11
C ASN A 45 -16.72 -59.46 -4.29
N VAL A 46 -15.62 -59.89 -4.91
CA VAL A 46 -15.22 -61.30 -5.01
C VAL A 46 -14.11 -61.62 -4.01
N ASP A 47 -13.00 -60.89 -4.09
CA ASP A 47 -11.85 -61.09 -3.19
C ASP A 47 -11.95 -60.17 -1.96
N TYR A 48 -12.54 -58.98 -2.10
CA TYR A 48 -12.64 -58.02 -1.00
C TYR A 48 -13.85 -57.10 -1.07
N ARG A 49 -14.21 -56.50 0.06
CA ARG A 49 -15.26 -55.47 0.18
C ARG A 49 -14.70 -54.19 0.75
N ILE A 50 -15.21 -53.07 0.27
CA ILE A 50 -14.99 -51.76 0.89
C ILE A 50 -16.14 -51.54 1.88
N LEU A 51 -15.83 -51.40 3.16
CA LEU A 51 -16.82 -51.22 4.23
C LEU A 51 -17.17 -49.75 4.48
N GLY A 52 -16.31 -48.84 4.05
CA GLY A 52 -16.47 -47.40 4.24
C GLY A 52 -15.14 -46.68 4.10
N GLU A 53 -15.12 -45.42 4.47
CA GLU A 53 -13.92 -44.58 4.47
C GLU A 53 -13.67 -43.99 5.85
N ILE A 54 -12.40 -43.78 6.16
CA ILE A 54 -11.96 -43.20 7.41
C ILE A 54 -10.73 -42.32 7.17
N PHE A 55 -10.46 -41.40 8.08
CA PHE A 55 -9.18 -40.70 8.12
C PHE A 55 -8.22 -41.45 9.01
N GLU A 56 -7.02 -41.74 8.52
CA GLU A 56 -5.93 -42.34 9.31
C GLU A 56 -4.74 -41.38 9.39
N CYS A 57 -4.15 -41.23 10.58
CA CYS A 57 -2.90 -40.52 10.76
C CYS A 57 -1.74 -41.41 10.31
N LEU A 58 -0.92 -40.93 9.37
CA LEU A 58 0.24 -41.69 8.88
C LEU A 58 1.32 -41.87 9.94
N ASP A 59 1.44 -40.94 10.89
CA ASP A 59 2.50 -40.97 11.89
C ASP A 59 2.16 -41.87 13.09
N CYS A 60 0.91 -41.81 13.58
CA CYS A 60 0.51 -42.51 14.81
C CYS A 60 -0.60 -43.56 14.61
N GLY A 61 -1.13 -43.73 13.39
CA GLY A 61 -2.18 -44.70 13.09
C GLY A 61 -3.56 -44.38 13.65
N ARG A 62 -3.74 -43.26 14.37
CA ARG A 62 -5.05 -42.86 14.92
C ARG A 62 -6.07 -42.67 13.80
N ARG A 63 -7.28 -43.19 14.02
CA ARG A 63 -8.39 -43.16 13.06
C ARG A 63 -9.50 -42.24 13.55
N ALA A 64 -10.12 -41.51 12.62
CA ALA A 64 -11.28 -40.67 12.90
C ALA A 64 -12.20 -40.63 11.67
N ASP A 65 -13.50 -40.51 11.91
CA ASP A 65 -14.52 -40.26 10.88
C ASP A 65 -14.32 -38.89 10.20
N ARG A 66 -13.91 -37.88 10.98
CA ARG A 66 -13.51 -36.55 10.50
C ARG A 66 -12.27 -36.05 11.24
N PRO A 67 -11.33 -35.38 10.56
CA PRO A 67 -10.21 -34.75 11.24
C PRO A 67 -10.72 -33.60 12.11
N LYS A 68 -10.31 -33.57 13.37
CA LYS A 68 -10.56 -32.41 14.24
C LYS A 68 -9.61 -31.28 13.84
N ILE A 69 -10.17 -30.14 13.44
CA ILE A 69 -9.39 -28.93 13.16
C ILE A 69 -9.28 -28.13 14.46
N GLU A 70 -8.06 -28.06 14.99
CA GLU A 70 -7.73 -27.24 16.15
C GLU A 70 -6.64 -26.24 15.78
N PHE A 71 -6.78 -25.05 16.32
CA PHE A 71 -5.83 -23.96 16.21
C PHE A 71 -5.11 -23.81 17.55
N ILE A 72 -3.82 -23.49 17.51
CA ILE A 72 -3.02 -23.20 18.70
C ILE A 72 -2.52 -21.77 18.58
N CYS A 73 -2.86 -20.93 19.56
CA CYS A 73 -2.30 -19.59 19.65
C CYS A 73 -0.80 -19.68 19.95
N ARG A 74 0.05 -19.21 19.04
CA ARG A 74 1.51 -19.23 19.21
C ARG A 74 2.03 -18.37 20.36
N ASN A 75 1.21 -17.44 20.87
CA ASN A 75 1.59 -16.54 21.96
C ASN A 75 1.26 -17.10 23.35
N CYS A 76 0.07 -17.69 23.54
CA CYS A 76 -0.39 -18.15 24.86
C CYS A 76 -0.69 -19.66 24.92
N ASN A 77 -0.41 -20.39 23.84
CA ASN A 77 -0.63 -21.83 23.69
C ASN A 77 -2.08 -22.31 23.89
N THR A 78 -3.04 -21.39 23.91
CA THR A 78 -4.46 -21.71 24.00
C THR A 78 -4.91 -22.42 22.74
N THR A 79 -5.56 -23.57 22.92
CA THR A 79 -6.18 -24.34 21.85
C THR A 79 -7.64 -23.94 21.68
N PHE A 80 -8.06 -23.73 20.44
CA PHE A 80 -9.44 -23.41 20.08
C PHE A 80 -9.78 -24.03 18.73
N ASP A 81 -11.05 -24.13 18.39
CA ASP A 81 -11.53 -24.70 17.14
C ASP A 81 -12.28 -23.65 16.29
N ILE A 82 -12.84 -24.09 15.17
CA ILE A 82 -13.62 -23.25 14.27
C ILE A 82 -14.88 -22.63 14.92
N LEU A 83 -15.44 -23.24 15.97
CA LEU A 83 -16.67 -22.77 16.63
C LEU A 83 -16.37 -21.80 17.79
N THR A 84 -15.21 -21.99 18.42
CA THR A 84 -14.75 -21.21 19.57
C THR A 84 -13.76 -20.11 19.18
N ALA A 85 -13.33 -20.06 17.92
CA ALA A 85 -12.50 -19.00 17.37
C ALA A 85 -13.21 -17.64 17.44
N ASN A 86 -12.50 -16.63 17.93
CA ASN A 86 -12.97 -15.25 17.92
C ASN A 86 -12.58 -14.58 16.58
N TYR A 87 -13.53 -14.53 15.65
CA TYR A 87 -13.33 -13.87 14.35
C TYR A 87 -13.44 -12.36 14.48
N LYS A 88 -12.38 -11.65 14.10
CA LYS A 88 -12.37 -10.18 14.01
C LYS A 88 -12.43 -9.75 12.55
N PRO A 89 -13.26 -8.75 12.20
CA PRO A 89 -13.26 -8.20 10.85
C PRO A 89 -11.90 -7.55 10.55
N VAL A 90 -11.37 -7.81 9.35
CA VAL A 90 -10.20 -7.13 8.81
C VAL A 90 -10.67 -6.29 7.63
N TYR A 91 -10.49 -4.98 7.73
CA TYR A 91 -10.88 -4.05 6.67
C TYR A 91 -9.71 -3.84 5.72
N MET A 92 -10.01 -3.84 4.42
CA MET A 92 -9.07 -3.45 3.38
C MET A 92 -9.61 -2.21 2.67
N PHE A 93 -8.77 -1.19 2.53
CA PHE A 93 -9.13 0.07 1.88
C PHE A 93 -8.38 0.20 0.55
N LYS A 94 -9.05 0.74 -0.46
CA LYS A 94 -8.46 1.11 -1.76
C LYS A 94 -8.77 2.57 -2.04
N ILE A 95 -7.79 3.30 -2.57
CA ILE A 95 -7.99 4.68 -3.02
C ILE A 95 -8.91 4.66 -4.25
N THR A 96 -9.92 5.51 -4.25
CA THR A 96 -10.84 5.69 -5.39
C THR A 96 -10.13 6.43 -6.53
N ASP A 97 -10.64 6.33 -7.76
CA ASP A 97 -10.04 7.04 -8.90
C ASP A 97 -9.99 8.56 -8.67
N LYS A 98 -11.04 9.11 -8.06
CA LYS A 98 -11.07 10.51 -7.61
C LYS A 98 -9.98 10.83 -6.57
N GLY A 99 -9.70 9.89 -5.67
CA GLY A 99 -8.61 10.03 -4.71
C GLY A 99 -7.24 10.05 -5.39
N ILE A 100 -7.05 9.21 -6.42
CA ILE A 100 -5.83 9.21 -7.25
C ILE A 100 -5.71 10.55 -7.97
N GLU A 101 -6.77 11.03 -8.62
CA GLU A 101 -6.82 12.31 -9.32
C GLU A 101 -6.44 13.49 -8.42
N LEU A 102 -6.99 13.56 -7.20
CA LEU A 102 -6.68 14.64 -6.25
C LEU A 102 -5.23 14.66 -5.78
N ILE A 103 -4.57 13.50 -5.76
CA ILE A 103 -3.15 13.37 -5.42
C ILE A 103 -2.30 13.77 -6.62
N THR A 104 -2.63 13.27 -7.82
CA THR A 104 -1.84 13.52 -9.03
C THR A 104 -1.99 14.95 -9.56
N SER A 105 -3.17 15.57 -9.43
CA SER A 105 -3.39 16.98 -9.79
C SER A 105 -2.67 17.95 -8.86
N GLY A 106 -2.33 17.50 -7.64
CA GLY A 106 -1.74 18.31 -6.58
C GLY A 106 -2.75 19.08 -5.73
N ASP A 107 -4.05 18.95 -5.97
CA ASP A 107 -5.07 19.71 -5.24
C ASP A 107 -5.09 19.38 -3.74
N LEU A 108 -4.87 18.11 -3.41
CA LEU A 108 -4.73 17.71 -2.01
C LEU A 108 -3.55 18.43 -1.34
N VAL A 109 -2.40 18.48 -2.01
CA VAL A 109 -1.18 19.09 -1.47
C VAL A 109 -1.38 20.60 -1.29
N ARG A 110 -1.92 21.30 -2.30
CA ARG A 110 -2.24 22.74 -2.20
C ARG A 110 -3.15 23.05 -1.02
N LYS A 111 -4.22 22.28 -0.84
CA LYS A 111 -5.16 22.45 0.28
C LYS A 111 -4.49 22.22 1.63
N LEU A 112 -3.68 21.17 1.75
CA LEU A 112 -3.00 20.86 3.01
C LEU A 112 -1.93 21.90 3.36
N MET A 113 -1.17 22.39 2.38
CA MET A 113 -0.23 23.50 2.59
C MET A 113 -0.96 24.76 3.07
N PHE A 114 -2.08 25.14 2.43
CA PHE A 114 -2.89 26.28 2.86
C PHE A 114 -3.34 26.14 4.32
N VAL A 115 -3.91 24.98 4.68
CA VAL A 115 -4.36 24.73 6.05
C VAL A 115 -3.19 24.78 7.04
N ALA A 116 -2.04 24.21 6.69
CA ALA A 116 -0.86 24.21 7.54
C ALA A 116 -0.30 25.61 7.78
N LEU A 117 -0.19 26.43 6.73
CA LEU A 117 0.26 27.82 6.81
C LEU A 117 -0.69 28.67 7.66
N ARG A 118 -2.00 28.52 7.47
CA ARG A 118 -3.01 29.22 8.27
C ARG A 118 -2.95 28.82 9.75
N LYS A 119 -2.81 27.52 10.04
CA LYS A 119 -2.61 27.00 11.41
C LYS A 119 -1.33 27.51 12.05
N ALA A 120 -0.29 27.79 11.26
CA ALA A 120 0.95 28.38 11.73
C ALA A 120 0.85 29.91 11.96
N GLY A 121 -0.32 30.53 11.75
CA GLY A 121 -0.57 31.95 12.05
C GLY A 121 -0.29 32.91 10.89
N PHE A 122 -0.08 32.41 9.67
CA PHE A 122 0.09 33.27 8.49
C PHE A 122 -1.27 33.73 7.93
N GLU A 123 -1.33 35.01 7.52
CA GLU A 123 -2.44 35.56 6.75
C GLU A 123 -2.34 35.03 5.31
N THR A 124 -3.13 34.00 4.98
CA THR A 124 -3.03 33.29 3.69
C THR A 124 -4.32 33.34 2.90
N GLU A 125 -4.21 33.48 1.58
CA GLU A 125 -5.29 33.33 0.60
C GLU A 125 -4.91 32.30 -0.46
N THR A 126 -5.90 31.65 -1.09
CA THR A 126 -5.68 30.64 -2.15
C THR A 126 -6.29 31.09 -3.47
N ASN A 127 -5.73 30.64 -4.59
CA ASN A 127 -6.21 30.96 -5.95
C ASN A 127 -6.31 32.47 -6.19
N VAL A 128 -5.26 33.21 -5.81
CA VAL A 128 -5.26 34.67 -5.85
C VAL A 128 -4.77 35.14 -7.21
N GLU A 129 -5.52 36.04 -7.84
CA GLU A 129 -5.05 36.79 -9.01
C GLU A 129 -4.43 38.11 -8.57
N LEU A 130 -3.19 38.35 -9.00
CA LEU A 130 -2.46 39.59 -8.76
C LEU A 130 -2.10 40.22 -10.10
N LYS A 131 -2.22 41.55 -10.20
CA LYS A 131 -1.81 42.30 -11.39
C LYS A 131 -0.34 42.68 -11.30
N GLY A 132 0.45 42.23 -12.27
CA GLY A 132 1.88 42.50 -12.38
C GLY A 132 2.19 43.93 -12.79
N ILE A 133 3.46 44.33 -12.66
CA ILE A 133 3.94 45.64 -13.17
C ILE A 133 3.80 45.77 -14.70
N SER A 134 3.78 44.65 -15.42
CA SER A 134 3.48 44.57 -16.85
C SER A 134 2.01 44.89 -17.18
N GLY A 135 1.13 44.91 -16.18
CA GLY A 135 -0.31 45.00 -16.34
C GLY A 135 -1.03 43.66 -16.56
N VAL A 136 -0.29 42.55 -16.68
CA VAL A 136 -0.85 41.19 -16.84
C VAL A 136 -1.31 40.64 -15.50
N ASN A 137 -2.46 39.96 -15.49
CA ASN A 137 -2.94 39.25 -14.30
C ASN A 137 -2.31 37.85 -14.22
N HIS A 138 -1.77 37.52 -13.06
CA HIS A 138 -1.15 36.24 -12.77
C HIS A 138 -1.83 35.57 -11.59
N ARG A 139 -2.10 34.27 -11.70
CA ARG A 139 -2.77 33.48 -10.65
C ARG A 139 -1.78 32.66 -9.84
N PHE A 140 -1.81 32.77 -8.52
CA PHE A 140 -0.98 32.01 -7.58
C PHE A 140 -1.82 31.03 -6.77
N ASP A 141 -1.29 29.83 -6.50
CA ASP A 141 -1.98 28.82 -5.69
C ASP A 141 -2.22 29.31 -4.26
N ILE A 142 -1.19 29.89 -3.61
CA ILE A 142 -1.26 30.47 -2.27
C ILE A 142 -0.48 31.79 -2.22
N VAL A 143 -1.06 32.80 -1.58
CA VAL A 143 -0.38 34.06 -1.26
C VAL A 143 -0.42 34.29 0.25
N ILE A 144 0.72 34.68 0.80
CA ILE A 144 0.86 35.12 2.18
C ILE A 144 0.95 36.63 2.21
N LYS A 145 0.14 37.25 3.06
CA LYS A 145 0.07 38.69 3.25
C LYS A 145 0.69 39.10 4.59
N SER A 146 1.13 40.34 4.64
CA SER A 146 1.56 41.03 5.84
C SER A 146 0.87 42.38 5.86
N ASN A 147 -0.02 42.60 6.83
CA ASN A 147 -0.89 43.77 6.91
C ASN A 147 -1.66 43.99 5.59
N GLY A 148 -2.28 42.93 5.05
CA GLY A 148 -3.03 42.97 3.79
C GLY A 148 -2.19 43.08 2.51
N THR A 149 -0.87 43.26 2.61
CA THR A 149 0.03 43.35 1.43
C THR A 149 0.65 41.99 1.12
N PRO A 150 0.58 41.48 -0.12
CA PRO A 150 1.28 40.26 -0.52
C PRO A 150 2.80 40.34 -0.29
N ILE A 151 3.36 39.35 0.39
CA ILE A 151 4.82 39.28 0.67
C ILE A 151 5.46 37.98 0.18
N ILE A 152 4.70 36.89 0.11
CA ILE A 152 5.18 35.59 -0.36
C ILE A 152 4.10 34.99 -1.26
N SER A 153 4.47 34.44 -2.40
CA SER A 153 3.60 33.63 -3.23
C SER A 153 4.19 32.24 -3.43
N ILE A 154 3.31 31.25 -3.48
CA ILE A 154 3.64 29.83 -3.49
C ILE A 154 2.82 29.14 -4.57
N ASP A 155 3.48 28.34 -5.42
CA ASP A 155 2.82 27.45 -6.36
C ASP A 155 3.35 26.02 -6.20
N TYR A 156 2.43 25.05 -6.21
CA TYR A 156 2.76 23.62 -6.17
C TYR A 156 2.56 22.99 -7.53
N ARG A 157 3.61 22.34 -8.04
CA ARG A 157 3.61 21.70 -9.34
C ARG A 157 4.04 20.24 -9.15
N PRO A 158 3.13 19.27 -9.32
CA PRO A 158 3.49 17.86 -9.31
C PRO A 158 4.62 17.59 -10.30
N SER A 159 5.53 16.70 -9.93
CA SER A 159 6.64 16.29 -10.77
C SER A 159 6.10 15.70 -12.07
N SER A 160 6.63 16.22 -13.17
CA SER A 160 6.43 15.77 -14.53
C SER A 160 7.79 15.43 -15.14
N GLY A 161 7.85 15.09 -16.43
CA GLY A 161 9.12 14.83 -17.11
C GLY A 161 10.05 16.05 -17.08
N ASP A 162 11.37 15.83 -17.09
CA ASP A 162 12.37 16.88 -16.85
C ASP A 162 12.18 18.14 -17.70
N GLU A 163 11.97 18.00 -19.01
CA GLU A 163 11.74 19.14 -19.92
C GLU A 163 10.49 19.93 -19.57
N THR A 164 9.39 19.24 -19.25
CA THR A 164 8.13 19.88 -18.84
C THR A 164 8.27 20.63 -17.53
N GLN A 165 9.05 20.09 -16.58
CA GLN A 165 9.26 20.73 -15.29
C GLN A 165 10.13 21.98 -15.41
N VAL A 166 11.16 21.95 -16.26
CA VAL A 166 11.96 23.14 -16.58
C VAL A 166 11.11 24.21 -17.26
N THR A 167 10.28 23.82 -18.24
CA THR A 167 9.40 24.74 -18.95
C THR A 167 8.38 25.41 -18.01
N ASP A 168 7.76 24.62 -17.12
CA ASP A 168 6.86 25.15 -16.10
C ASP A 168 7.60 26.11 -15.16
N LEU A 169 8.79 25.74 -14.64
CA LEU A 169 9.60 26.64 -13.82
C LEU A 169 9.84 27.97 -14.53
N LEU A 170 10.26 27.97 -15.81
CA LEU A 170 10.48 29.18 -16.62
C LEU A 170 9.24 30.07 -16.72
N ALA A 171 8.05 29.49 -16.89
CA ALA A 171 6.80 30.25 -16.88
C ALA A 171 6.56 30.94 -15.53
N HIS A 172 6.89 30.26 -14.42
CA HIS A 172 6.82 30.84 -13.09
C HIS A 172 7.90 31.88 -12.83
N ILE A 173 9.07 31.75 -13.46
CA ILE A 173 10.12 32.77 -13.43
C ILE A 173 9.59 34.07 -14.01
N ALA A 174 9.06 34.00 -15.24
CA ALA A 174 8.46 35.14 -15.91
C ALA A 174 7.31 35.76 -15.08
N LYS A 175 6.48 34.92 -14.46
CA LYS A 175 5.40 35.33 -13.58
C LYS A 175 5.88 36.11 -12.35
N TYR A 176 6.93 35.67 -11.64
CA TYR A 176 7.36 36.39 -10.43
C TYR A 176 8.12 37.67 -10.76
N MET A 177 8.78 37.76 -11.93
CA MET A 177 9.49 38.98 -12.35
C MET A 177 8.56 40.21 -12.39
N ASP A 178 7.27 39.99 -12.58
CA ASP A 178 6.24 41.03 -12.53
C ASP A 178 5.96 41.58 -11.12
N PHE A 179 6.58 41.03 -10.07
CA PHE A 179 6.33 41.36 -8.67
C PHE A 179 7.62 41.56 -7.85
N PRO A 180 8.38 42.65 -8.06
CA PRO A 180 9.70 42.88 -7.43
C PRO A 180 9.71 43.01 -5.89
N GLY A 181 8.55 42.96 -5.23
CA GLY A 181 8.41 42.97 -3.76
C GLY A 181 7.91 41.68 -3.14
N ILE A 182 7.57 40.66 -3.94
CA ILE A 182 6.99 39.40 -3.48
C ILE A 182 8.03 38.30 -3.61
N GLN A 183 8.27 37.56 -2.53
CA GLN A 183 9.14 36.38 -2.56
C GLN A 183 8.40 35.20 -3.16
N TYR A 184 9.05 34.51 -4.10
CA TYR A 184 8.43 33.38 -4.80
C TYR A 184 8.97 32.04 -4.27
N VAL A 185 8.06 31.10 -4.01
CA VAL A 185 8.37 29.73 -3.56
C VAL A 185 7.78 28.73 -4.55
N TYR A 186 8.64 28.02 -5.27
CA TYR A 186 8.25 26.94 -6.17
C TYR A 186 8.33 25.61 -5.43
N VAL A 187 7.21 24.87 -5.38
CA VAL A 187 7.10 23.63 -4.60
C VAL A 187 6.80 22.45 -5.52
N SER A 188 7.49 21.32 -5.34
CA SER A 188 7.19 20.07 -6.07
C SER A 188 7.45 18.82 -5.22
N ASN A 189 6.85 17.68 -5.54
CA ASN A 189 7.14 16.41 -4.86
C ASN A 189 8.46 15.75 -5.31
N LYS A 190 8.97 16.11 -6.48
CA LYS A 190 10.27 15.65 -6.96
C LYS A 190 10.82 16.67 -7.96
N ILE A 191 12.12 16.90 -7.92
CA ILE A 191 12.79 17.91 -8.73
C ILE A 191 14.00 17.28 -9.42
N SER A 192 14.19 17.60 -10.69
CA SER A 192 15.37 17.19 -11.46
C SER A 192 16.57 18.11 -11.24
N GLU A 193 17.78 17.61 -11.48
CA GLU A 193 19.02 18.42 -11.37
C GLU A 193 18.99 19.67 -12.27
N ASN A 194 18.35 19.57 -13.44
CA ASN A 194 18.20 20.70 -14.35
C ASN A 194 17.35 21.83 -13.74
N VAL A 195 16.27 21.49 -13.04
CA VAL A 195 15.41 22.47 -12.35
C VAL A 195 16.17 23.15 -11.21
N ILE A 196 16.99 22.39 -10.45
CA ILE A 196 17.85 22.95 -9.40
C ILE A 196 18.84 23.96 -9.98
N ARG A 197 19.49 23.62 -11.10
CA ARG A 197 20.44 24.50 -11.79
C ARG A 197 19.77 25.80 -12.26
N VAL A 198 18.58 25.70 -12.87
CA VAL A 198 17.82 26.87 -13.34
C VAL A 198 17.38 27.75 -12.17
N ALA A 199 16.76 27.16 -11.14
CA ALA A 199 16.27 27.90 -9.98
C ALA A 199 17.39 28.64 -9.22
N SER A 200 18.56 28.00 -9.06
CA SER A 200 19.72 28.60 -8.39
C SER A 200 20.25 29.84 -9.10
N SER A 201 20.12 29.91 -10.43
CA SER A 201 20.58 31.06 -11.21
C SER A 201 19.66 32.28 -11.11
N GLN A 202 18.38 32.10 -10.73
CA GLN A 202 17.34 33.14 -10.76
C GLN A 202 16.83 33.55 -9.37
N GLY A 203 17.38 32.98 -8.28
CA GLY A 203 17.03 33.39 -6.91
C GLY A 203 15.64 32.95 -6.45
N ILE A 204 15.07 31.89 -7.05
CA ILE A 204 13.79 31.32 -6.63
C ILE A 204 13.99 30.40 -5.43
N ASN A 205 13.08 30.48 -4.45
CA ASN A 205 13.07 29.54 -3.34
C ASN A 205 12.46 28.22 -3.81
N LEU A 206 13.31 27.19 -3.95
CA LEU A 206 12.90 25.88 -4.38
C LEU A 206 12.63 24.98 -3.17
N VAL A 207 11.46 24.32 -3.15
CA VAL A 207 11.08 23.39 -2.08
C VAL A 207 10.62 22.06 -2.68
N HIS A 208 11.13 20.96 -2.14
CA HIS A 208 10.65 19.63 -2.49
C HIS A 208 10.64 18.66 -1.31
N GLY A 209 9.95 17.53 -1.49
CA GLY A 209 9.88 16.44 -0.51
C GLY A 209 9.20 15.20 -1.08
N GLY A 210 9.65 14.01 -0.68
CA GLY A 210 9.13 12.74 -1.17
C GLY A 210 7.77 12.35 -0.58
N SER A 211 7.37 13.00 0.52
CA SER A 211 6.05 12.84 1.14
C SER A 211 5.32 14.18 1.31
N ILE A 212 3.99 14.14 1.41
CA ILE A 212 3.17 15.34 1.66
C ILE A 212 3.56 16.03 2.97
N GLU A 213 3.84 15.24 4.01
CA GLU A 213 4.28 15.75 5.31
C GLU A 213 5.62 16.49 5.20
N GLU A 214 6.59 15.90 4.50
CA GLU A 214 7.89 16.51 4.26
C GLU A 214 7.76 17.83 3.46
N ILE A 215 6.94 17.85 2.40
CA ILE A 215 6.67 19.06 1.62
C ILE A 215 6.11 20.16 2.53
N ILE A 216 5.10 19.86 3.35
CA ILE A 216 4.47 20.84 4.24
C ILE A 216 5.49 21.38 5.24
N ASN A 217 6.28 20.52 5.87
CA ASN A 217 7.29 20.93 6.84
C ASN A 217 8.37 21.82 6.19
N ASN A 218 8.84 21.45 5.01
CA ASN A 218 9.84 22.22 4.27
C ASN A 218 9.28 23.60 3.84
N VAL A 219 8.04 23.66 3.35
CA VAL A 219 7.37 24.91 3.00
C VAL A 219 7.23 25.82 4.24
N LEU A 220 6.79 25.28 5.38
CA LEU A 220 6.66 26.06 6.61
C LEU A 220 8.00 26.64 7.07
N ASN A 221 9.08 25.86 6.98
CA ASN A 221 10.43 26.31 7.35
C ASN A 221 10.92 27.44 6.43
N VAL A 222 10.77 27.29 5.12
CA VAL A 222 11.15 28.33 4.15
C VAL A 222 10.32 29.60 4.35
N VAL A 223 9.00 29.48 4.50
CA VAL A 223 8.12 30.63 4.74
C VAL A 223 8.48 31.37 6.03
N ARG A 224 8.75 30.66 7.13
CA ARG A 224 9.18 31.28 8.40
C ARG A 224 10.49 32.04 8.23
N ASN A 225 11.46 31.45 7.52
CA ASN A 225 12.76 32.07 7.25
C ASN A 225 12.64 33.31 6.36
N ILE A 226 11.75 33.29 5.37
CA ILE A 226 11.50 34.46 4.51
C ILE A 226 10.80 35.55 5.34
N ALA A 227 9.76 35.20 6.09
CA ALA A 227 9.01 36.15 6.91
C ALA A 227 9.87 36.83 7.98
N SER A 228 10.80 36.09 8.61
CA SER A 228 11.73 36.67 9.60
C SER A 228 12.71 37.66 8.96
N LYS A 229 13.29 37.34 7.80
CA LYS A 229 14.16 38.25 7.03
C LYS A 229 13.45 39.52 6.57
N ILE A 230 12.15 39.43 6.23
CA ILE A 230 11.35 40.60 5.83
C ILE A 230 11.11 41.51 7.05
N ARG A 231 10.85 40.95 8.23
CA ARG A 231 10.67 41.72 9.48
C ARG A 231 11.97 42.44 9.88
N SER A 232 13.12 41.77 9.79
CA SER A 232 14.41 42.35 10.18
C SER A 232 14.90 43.47 9.25
N LYS A 233 14.43 43.53 7.99
CA LYS A 233 14.74 44.64 7.07
C LYS A 233 13.87 45.90 7.29
N LYS A 234 12.78 45.78 8.05
CA LYS A 234 11.85 46.89 8.36
C LYS A 234 12.10 47.51 9.74
N SER A 235 12.94 46.90 10.58
CA SER A 235 13.40 47.43 11.88
C SER A 235 14.72 48.15 11.69
#